data_AF-A0A927WS61-F1
#
_entry.id   AF-A0A927WS61-F1
#
_cell.length_a   1.000
_cell.length_b   1.000
_cell.length_c   1.000
_cell.angle_alpha   90.00
_cell.angle_beta   90.00
_cell.angle_gamma   90.00
#
_symmetry.space_group_name_H-M   'P 1'
#
loop_
_entity.id
_entity.type
_entity.pdbx_description
1 polymer ?
#
loop_
_entity_poly.entity_id
_entity_poly.type
_entity_poly.pdbx_seq_one_letter_code
_entity_poly.pdbx_strand_id
1 'polypeptide(L)'
;REHQYDAVCLQAIMQKESAYVGVMGSRRRTELLRQKLLEQGISQAVMNRLHAPIGLAIGAETEMEIAVSVMAEIIKVSRHKNTFSAKLCAAALKAEQPFVLATIICRQGSAPRDIGTKMLIFADTIVASIGGGTLEARIIKRGRKMLADKEAKDVWEKVDLTGAHQEAGYMLCGGIVDVLLEYVDPEGKNEGEMA
;
A
#
# COMPACT_ATOMS: atom_id res chain seq x y z
N ARG A 1 22.28 1.18 33.25
CA ARG A 1 22.44 -0.14 32.60
C ARG A 1 21.40 -0.41 31.51
N GLU A 2 20.26 0.28 31.43
CA GLU A 2 19.18 -0.16 30.51
C GLU A 2 19.18 0.41 29.09
N HIS A 3 19.88 1.50 28.75
CA HIS A 3 19.71 2.16 27.43
C HIS A 3 21.01 2.62 26.75
N GLN A 4 22.16 2.21 27.28
CA GLN A 4 23.47 2.70 26.80
C GLN A 4 23.79 2.26 25.37
N TYR A 5 23.16 1.19 24.91
CA TYR A 5 23.39 0.60 23.59
C TYR A 5 22.32 0.98 22.55
N ASP A 6 21.24 1.67 22.94
CA ASP A 6 20.14 2.03 22.01
C ASP A 6 20.69 2.78 20.80
N ALA A 7 21.55 3.78 21.02
CA ALA A 7 22.15 4.56 19.95
C ALA A 7 23.01 3.71 19.00
N VAL A 8 23.79 2.77 19.56
CA VAL A 8 24.66 1.88 18.77
C VAL A 8 23.83 0.91 17.93
N CYS A 9 22.80 0.30 18.53
CA CYS A 9 21.88 -0.59 17.82
C CYS A 9 21.12 0.15 16.71
N LEU A 10 20.67 1.37 16.98
CA LEU A 10 19.97 2.19 16.00
C LEU A 10 20.87 2.57 14.83
N GLN A 11 22.11 3.01 15.09
CA GLN A 11 23.08 3.29 14.03
C GLN A 11 23.27 2.09 13.09
N ALA A 12 23.37 0.87 13.63
CA ALA A 12 23.54 -0.34 12.84
C ALA A 12 22.27 -0.73 12.05
N ILE A 13 21.09 -0.63 12.66
CA ILE A 13 19.82 -1.08 12.05
C ILE A 13 19.30 -0.06 11.02
N MET A 14 19.47 1.23 11.27
CA MET A 14 18.96 2.30 10.39
C MET A 14 19.66 2.35 9.03
N GLN A 15 20.80 1.68 8.87
CA GLN A 15 21.46 1.48 7.57
C GLN A 15 20.74 0.47 6.67
N LYS A 16 19.78 -0.31 7.20
CA LYS A 16 19.04 -1.32 6.43
C LYS A 16 17.81 -0.70 5.74
N GLU A 17 17.59 -1.06 4.47
CA GLU A 17 16.51 -0.49 3.65
C GLU A 17 15.10 -0.90 4.10
N SER A 18 14.92 -2.06 4.73
CA SER A 18 13.59 -2.70 4.89
C SER A 18 13.09 -2.86 6.32
N ALA A 19 13.77 -2.31 7.33
CA ALA A 19 13.34 -2.40 8.72
C ALA A 19 12.38 -1.25 9.09
N TYR A 20 11.21 -1.59 9.64
CA TYR A 20 10.54 -0.70 10.58
C TYR A 20 11.43 -0.58 11.82
N VAL A 21 11.73 0.65 12.24
CA VAL A 21 12.62 0.92 13.38
C VAL A 21 11.87 1.74 14.41
N GLY A 22 11.64 1.14 15.57
CA GLY A 22 10.94 1.75 16.68
C GLY A 22 11.76 1.73 17.96
N VAL A 23 11.60 2.75 18.80
CA VAL A 23 12.23 2.84 20.13
C VAL A 23 11.17 3.02 21.19
N MET A 24 11.17 2.11 22.17
CA MET A 24 10.32 2.22 23.35
C MET A 24 10.94 3.18 24.37
N GLY A 25 10.12 4.08 24.92
CA GLY A 25 10.53 5.02 25.97
C GLY A 25 9.55 6.18 26.11
N SER A 26 9.71 6.99 27.16
CA SER A 26 8.94 8.23 27.30
C SER A 26 9.28 9.22 26.18
N ARG A 27 8.34 10.12 25.85
CA ARG A 27 8.55 11.17 24.83
C ARG A 27 9.84 11.96 25.07
N ARG A 28 10.10 12.34 26.33
CA ARG A 28 11.32 13.05 26.72
C ARG A 28 12.58 12.22 26.41
N ARG A 29 12.57 10.92 26.70
CA ARG A 29 13.73 10.05 26.46
C ARG A 29 14.00 9.88 24.97
N THR A 30 12.95 9.67 24.18
CA THR A 30 13.09 9.48 22.73
C THR A 30 13.53 10.75 22.02
N GLU A 31 13.11 11.93 22.50
CA GLU A 31 13.59 13.24 22.03
C GLU A 31 15.12 13.38 22.24
N LEU A 32 15.60 13.09 23.45
CA LEU A 32 17.04 13.16 23.77
C LEU A 32 17.87 12.19 22.93
N LEU A 33 17.36 10.98 22.70
CA LEU A 33 18.00 10.01 21.82
C LEU A 33 18.05 10.51 20.38
N ARG A 34 16.97 11.14 19.89
CA ARG A 34 16.89 11.72 18.55
C ARG A 34 17.93 12.81 18.34
N GLN A 35 18.06 13.72 19.31
CA GLN A 35 19.08 14.78 19.30
C GLN A 35 20.50 14.21 19.27
N LYS A 36 20.79 13.26 20.15
CA LYS A 36 22.11 12.60 20.20
C LYS A 36 22.48 11.93 18.88
N LEU A 37 21.54 11.26 18.21
CA LEU A 37 21.79 10.60 16.92
C LEU A 37 22.05 11.61 15.80
N LEU A 38 21.36 12.75 15.80
CA LEU A 38 21.60 13.86 14.86
C LEU A 38 22.99 14.48 15.08
N GLU A 39 23.38 14.72 16.32
CA GLU A 39 24.73 15.23 16.68
C GLU A 39 25.85 14.26 16.24
N GLN A 40 25.55 12.96 16.21
CA GLN A 40 26.47 11.92 15.72
C GLN A 40 26.50 11.82 14.19
N GLY A 41 25.84 12.72 13.47
CA GLY A 41 25.89 12.81 12.01
C GLY A 41 24.89 11.91 11.28
N ILE A 42 23.91 11.31 11.96
CA ILE A 42 22.82 10.63 11.25
C ILE A 42 21.98 11.69 10.53
N SER A 43 21.77 11.48 9.23
CA SER A 43 20.97 12.42 8.42
C SER A 43 19.52 12.51 8.89
N GLN A 44 18.92 13.69 8.71
CA GLN A 44 17.50 13.91 9.00
C GLN A 44 16.59 12.94 8.23
N ALA A 45 16.95 12.58 6.99
CA ALA A 45 16.19 11.63 6.16
C ALA A 45 16.12 10.24 6.82
N VAL A 46 17.22 9.78 7.41
CA VAL A 46 17.28 8.52 8.15
C VAL A 46 16.49 8.64 9.47
N MET A 47 16.59 9.77 10.17
CA MET A 47 15.84 10.02 11.40
C MET A 47 14.32 10.10 11.19
N ASN A 48 13.86 10.55 10.03
CA ASN A 48 12.43 10.57 9.69
C ASN A 48 11.80 9.17 9.63
N ARG A 49 12.60 8.11 9.50
CA ARG A 49 12.15 6.71 9.52
C ARG A 49 12.07 6.11 10.93
N LEU A 50 12.52 6.84 11.96
CA LEU A 50 12.54 6.37 13.35
C LEU A 50 11.22 6.67 14.06
N HIS A 51 10.57 5.62 14.57
CA HIS A 51 9.36 5.70 15.38
C HIS A 51 9.71 5.72 16.87
N ALA A 52 9.78 6.91 17.48
CA ALA A 52 10.24 7.09 18.85
C ALA A 52 9.45 8.23 19.54
N PRO A 53 8.50 7.93 20.44
CA PRO A 53 8.17 6.60 20.96
C PRO A 53 7.48 5.69 19.93
N ILE A 54 7.72 4.40 20.08
CA ILE A 54 7.10 3.35 19.27
C ILE A 54 5.59 3.24 19.54
N GLY A 55 4.81 2.94 18.51
CA GLY A 55 3.38 2.70 18.61
C GLY A 55 2.50 3.93 18.38
N LEU A 56 1.24 3.68 18.00
CA LEU A 56 0.26 4.74 17.78
C LEU A 56 -0.15 5.43 19.10
N ALA A 57 -0.44 6.73 19.04
CA ALA A 57 -0.88 7.52 20.19
C ALA A 57 -2.35 7.22 20.59
N ILE A 58 -2.60 6.03 21.12
CA ILE A 58 -3.93 5.56 21.55
C ILE A 58 -4.20 5.76 23.05
N GLY A 59 -3.25 6.35 23.78
CA GLY A 59 -3.33 6.47 25.25
C GLY A 59 -3.06 5.15 25.99
N ALA A 60 -2.22 4.29 25.42
CA ALA A 60 -1.89 2.99 26.01
C ALA A 60 -1.17 3.13 27.37
N GLU A 61 -1.67 2.42 28.38
CA GLU A 61 -1.11 2.35 29.72
C GLU A 61 -0.66 0.92 30.08
N THR A 62 -1.36 -0.10 29.58
CA THR A 62 -1.03 -1.51 29.86
C THR A 62 -0.09 -2.10 28.81
N GLU A 63 0.63 -3.16 29.17
CA GLU A 63 1.51 -3.90 28.24
C GLU A 63 0.76 -4.38 26.99
N MET A 64 -0.49 -4.83 27.16
CA MET A 64 -1.34 -5.28 26.06
C MET A 64 -1.75 -4.13 25.14
N GLU A 65 -2.11 -2.98 25.69
CA GLU A 65 -2.42 -1.78 24.90
C GLU A 65 -1.18 -1.29 24.15
N ILE A 66 -0.01 -1.32 24.79
CA ILE A 66 1.26 -0.98 24.14
C ILE A 66 1.53 -1.93 22.98
N ALA A 67 1.37 -3.25 23.18
CA ALA A 67 1.54 -4.25 22.12
C ALA A 67 0.60 -4.00 20.93
N VAL A 68 -0.69 -3.71 21.20
CA VAL A 68 -1.66 -3.36 20.16
C VAL A 68 -1.26 -2.08 19.44
N SER A 69 -0.80 -1.05 20.16
CA SER A 69 -0.35 0.22 19.56
C SER A 69 0.85 0.05 18.62
N VAL A 70 1.81 -0.81 19.00
CA VAL A 70 3.01 -1.12 18.22
C VAL A 70 2.64 -1.92 16.98
N MET A 71 1.83 -2.97 17.12
CA MET A 71 1.37 -3.77 15.98
C MET A 71 0.55 -2.94 15.01
N ALA A 72 -0.32 -2.05 15.50
CA ALA A 72 -1.09 -1.16 14.65
C ALA A 72 -0.18 -0.19 13.87
N GLU A 73 0.89 0.31 14.48
CA GLU A 73 1.88 1.14 13.79
C GLU A 73 2.65 0.35 12.72
N ILE A 74 3.12 -0.86 13.04
CA ILE A 74 3.81 -1.73 12.08
C ILE A 74 2.90 -2.05 10.89
N ILE A 75 1.62 -2.35 11.12
CA ILE A 75 0.65 -2.60 10.05
C ILE A 75 0.44 -1.35 9.21
N LYS A 76 0.29 -0.17 9.83
CA LYS A 76 0.18 1.12 9.12
C LYS A 76 1.37 1.36 8.21
N VAL A 77 2.60 1.18 8.72
CA VAL A 77 3.84 1.34 7.95
C VAL A 77 3.96 0.28 6.85
N SER A 78 3.56 -0.95 7.13
CA SER A 78 3.59 -2.05 6.15
C SER A 78 2.57 -1.84 5.02
N ARG A 79 1.42 -1.21 5.33
CA ARG A 79 0.40 -0.80 4.36
C ARG A 79 0.77 0.44 3.55
N HIS A 80 1.78 1.22 3.93
CA HIS A 80 2.32 2.28 3.08
C HIS A 80 2.99 1.76 1.78
N LYS A 81 3.12 0.43 1.60
CA LYS A 81 3.40 -0.18 0.29
C LYS A 81 2.20 -0.16 -0.68
N ASN A 82 1.01 0.26 -0.23
CA ASN A 82 -0.19 0.48 -1.05
C ASN A 82 -0.24 1.87 -1.70
N THR A 83 0.94 2.46 -1.90
CA THR A 83 1.08 3.75 -2.57
C THR A 83 1.16 3.51 -4.08
N PHE A 84 0.68 4.45 -4.88
CA PHE A 84 0.95 4.44 -6.32
C PHE A 84 2.47 4.31 -6.54
N SER A 85 2.88 3.26 -7.26
CA SER A 85 4.29 3.13 -7.65
C SER A 85 4.70 4.36 -8.48
N ALA A 86 5.98 4.74 -8.45
CA ALA A 86 6.48 5.85 -9.26
C ALA A 86 6.11 5.68 -10.76
N LYS A 87 6.07 4.43 -11.25
CA LYS A 87 5.61 4.09 -12.60
C LYS A 87 4.12 4.41 -12.82
N LEU A 88 3.26 4.09 -11.85
CA LEU A 88 1.84 4.42 -11.91
C LEU A 88 1.62 5.94 -11.88
N CYS A 89 2.26 6.66 -10.96
CA CYS A 89 2.18 8.12 -10.90
C CYS A 89 2.65 8.76 -12.21
N ALA A 90 3.81 8.34 -12.72
CA ALA A 90 4.36 8.90 -13.95
C ALA A 90 3.46 8.64 -15.17
N ALA A 91 2.84 7.46 -15.25
CA ALA A 91 1.91 7.16 -16.34
C ALA A 91 0.60 7.94 -16.21
N ALA A 92 0.02 8.01 -15.00
CA ALA A 92 -1.22 8.75 -14.77
C ALA A 92 -1.05 10.27 -15.01
N LEU A 93 0.04 10.86 -14.52
CA LEU A 93 0.31 12.30 -14.67
C LEU A 93 0.65 12.72 -16.11
N LYS A 94 1.12 11.78 -16.95
CA LYS A 94 1.42 12.01 -18.37
C LYS A 94 0.31 11.51 -19.29
N ALA A 95 -0.79 11.01 -18.73
CA ALA A 95 -1.89 10.49 -19.52
C ALA A 95 -2.60 11.65 -20.23
N GLU A 96 -2.64 11.60 -21.56
CA GLU A 96 -3.44 12.51 -22.40
C GLU A 96 -4.75 11.83 -22.86
N GLN A 97 -4.91 10.54 -22.55
CA GLN A 97 -6.10 9.77 -22.89
C GLN A 97 -6.76 9.22 -21.62
N PRO A 98 -8.09 8.98 -21.64
CA PRO A 98 -8.78 8.35 -20.53
C PRO A 98 -8.23 6.96 -20.20
N PHE A 99 -8.28 6.62 -18.91
CA PHE A 99 -7.83 5.34 -18.40
C PHE A 99 -8.73 4.87 -17.26
N VAL A 100 -8.68 3.59 -16.93
CA VAL A 100 -9.34 3.02 -15.76
C VAL A 100 -8.28 2.68 -14.72
N LEU A 101 -8.46 3.19 -13.51
CA LEU A 101 -7.69 2.78 -12.33
C LEU A 101 -8.36 1.55 -11.70
N ALA A 102 -7.64 0.43 -11.71
CA ALA A 102 -8.04 -0.77 -11.00
C ALA A 102 -7.33 -0.85 -9.65
N THR A 103 -8.08 -0.98 -8.55
CA THR A 103 -7.55 -1.13 -7.19
C THR A 103 -8.13 -2.37 -6.53
N ILE A 104 -7.29 -3.26 -5.99
CA ILE A 104 -7.77 -4.34 -5.11
C ILE A 104 -8.27 -3.71 -3.80
N ILE A 105 -9.56 -3.83 -3.50
CA ILE A 105 -10.18 -3.25 -2.29
C ILE A 105 -10.46 -4.29 -1.22
N CYS A 106 -10.66 -5.56 -1.60
CA CYS A 106 -10.85 -6.66 -0.67
C CYS A 106 -10.17 -7.92 -1.21
N ARG A 107 -9.67 -8.74 -0.28
CA ARG A 107 -9.13 -10.05 -0.56
C ARG A 107 -9.59 -11.02 0.52
N GLN A 108 -10.06 -12.19 0.10
CA GLN A 108 -10.37 -13.31 0.97
C GLN A 108 -9.59 -14.54 0.48
N GLY A 109 -8.96 -15.27 1.40
CA GLY A 109 -8.14 -16.45 1.08
C GLY A 109 -6.76 -16.13 0.47
N SER A 110 -6.23 -17.08 -0.29
CA SER A 110 -4.85 -17.11 -0.78
C SER A 110 -4.62 -16.33 -2.08
N ALA A 111 -5.42 -15.30 -2.36
CA ALA A 111 -5.33 -14.51 -3.59
C ALA A 111 -3.93 -13.85 -3.82
N PRO A 112 -3.56 -13.49 -5.07
CA PRO A 112 -2.15 -13.31 -5.46
C PRO A 112 -1.47 -12.00 -5.00
N ARG A 113 -2.23 -10.94 -4.67
CA ARG A 113 -1.70 -9.63 -4.27
C ARG A 113 -2.42 -9.05 -3.06
N ASP A 114 -1.84 -7.99 -2.50
CA ASP A 114 -2.35 -7.32 -1.31
C ASP A 114 -3.42 -6.28 -1.67
N ILE A 115 -4.34 -6.05 -0.73
CA ILE A 115 -5.31 -4.95 -0.78
C ILE A 115 -4.54 -3.64 -0.96
N GLY A 116 -4.98 -2.80 -1.90
CA GLY A 116 -4.33 -1.55 -2.27
C GLY A 116 -3.39 -1.66 -3.48
N THR A 117 -3.16 -2.86 -4.03
CA THR A 117 -2.45 -3.02 -5.31
C THR A 117 -3.23 -2.35 -6.44
N LYS A 118 -2.53 -1.60 -7.29
CA LYS A 118 -3.12 -0.79 -8.36
C LYS A 118 -2.57 -1.13 -9.75
N MET A 119 -3.40 -0.95 -10.77
CA MET A 119 -3.05 -1.08 -12.19
C MET A 119 -3.82 -0.04 -13.00
N LEU A 120 -3.18 0.58 -13.99
CA LEU A 120 -3.86 1.42 -14.96
C LEU A 120 -4.16 0.63 -16.22
N ILE A 121 -5.37 0.80 -16.73
CA ILE A 121 -5.86 0.19 -17.96
C ILE A 121 -6.12 1.33 -18.93
N PHE A 122 -5.30 1.45 -19.96
CA PHE A 122 -5.55 2.32 -21.10
C PHE A 122 -6.24 1.52 -22.21
N ALA A 123 -6.70 2.21 -23.26
CA ALA A 123 -7.31 1.56 -24.42
C ALA A 123 -6.31 0.59 -25.10
N ASP A 124 -5.06 1.01 -25.21
CA ASP A 124 -3.98 0.33 -25.93
C ASP A 124 -3.02 -0.43 -24.99
N THR A 125 -2.79 0.10 -23.79
CA THR A 125 -1.70 -0.34 -22.90
C THR A 125 -2.14 -0.57 -21.47
N ILE A 126 -1.32 -1.31 -20.71
CA ILE A 126 -1.54 -1.58 -19.28
C ILE A 126 -0.29 -1.16 -18.50
N VAL A 127 -0.48 -0.53 -17.34
CA VAL A 127 0.62 -0.12 -16.45
C VAL A 127 0.46 -0.78 -15.09
N ALA A 128 1.51 -1.47 -14.65
CA ALA A 128 1.55 -2.32 -13.45
C ALA A 128 0.63 -3.55 -13.56
N SER A 129 0.45 -4.25 -12.44
CA SER A 129 -0.19 -5.57 -12.38
C SER A 129 -0.83 -5.73 -11.01
N ILE A 130 -2.04 -6.30 -10.97
CA ILE A 130 -2.76 -6.66 -9.74
C ILE A 130 -2.65 -8.15 -9.42
N GLY A 131 -1.85 -8.92 -10.16
CA GLY A 131 -1.46 -10.27 -9.79
C GLY A 131 -1.03 -11.14 -10.95
N GLY A 132 -1.87 -11.22 -11.98
CA GLY A 132 -1.69 -12.07 -13.16
C GLY A 132 -2.92 -12.94 -13.46
N GLY A 133 -2.85 -13.71 -14.55
CA GLY A 133 -3.79 -14.78 -14.87
C GLY A 133 -5.24 -14.32 -15.09
N THR A 134 -6.20 -15.14 -14.63
CA THR A 134 -7.64 -14.94 -14.83
C THR A 134 -8.16 -13.64 -14.23
N LEU A 135 -7.60 -13.21 -13.08
CA LEU A 135 -7.94 -11.94 -12.45
C LEU A 135 -7.67 -10.78 -13.40
N GLU A 136 -6.45 -10.66 -13.92
CA GLU A 136 -6.09 -9.56 -14.81
C GLU A 136 -6.86 -9.60 -16.12
N ALA A 137 -7.02 -10.77 -16.73
CA ALA A 137 -7.79 -10.89 -17.97
C ALA A 137 -9.23 -10.37 -17.80
N ARG A 138 -9.88 -10.70 -16.68
CA ARG A 138 -11.24 -10.25 -16.37
C ARG A 138 -11.31 -8.74 -16.14
N ILE A 139 -10.42 -8.21 -15.31
CA ILE A 139 -10.37 -6.79 -14.94
C ILE A 139 -9.99 -5.92 -16.16
N ILE A 140 -9.01 -6.34 -16.97
CA ILE A 140 -8.64 -5.64 -18.21
C ILE A 140 -9.82 -5.60 -19.18
N LYS A 141 -10.52 -6.72 -19.35
CA LYS A 141 -11.71 -6.77 -20.22
C LYS A 141 -12.81 -5.81 -19.73
N ARG A 142 -13.10 -5.79 -18.42
CA ARG A 142 -14.11 -4.88 -17.86
C ARG A 142 -13.69 -3.42 -17.96
N GLY A 143 -12.44 -3.09 -17.63
CA GLY A 143 -11.90 -1.73 -17.73
C GLY A 143 -11.90 -1.20 -19.17
N ARG A 144 -11.48 -2.01 -20.15
CA ARG A 144 -11.57 -1.62 -21.57
C ARG A 144 -13.00 -1.40 -22.04
N LYS A 145 -13.95 -2.18 -21.52
CA LYS A 145 -15.37 -1.94 -21.79
C LYS A 145 -15.83 -0.60 -21.19
N MET A 146 -15.46 -0.30 -19.94
CA MET A 146 -15.78 1.00 -19.32
C MET A 146 -15.21 2.17 -20.12
N LEU A 147 -13.99 2.04 -20.64
CA LEU A 147 -13.39 3.05 -21.53
C LEU A 147 -14.18 3.25 -22.82
N ALA A 148 -14.57 2.15 -23.48
CA ALA A 148 -15.36 2.20 -24.71
C ALA A 148 -16.74 2.83 -24.49
N ASP A 149 -17.38 2.48 -23.36
CA ASP A 149 -18.71 2.96 -22.99
C ASP A 149 -18.67 4.38 -22.37
N LYS A 150 -17.47 4.92 -22.08
CA LYS A 150 -17.25 6.14 -21.28
C LYS A 150 -18.03 6.13 -19.96
N GLU A 151 -18.06 4.96 -19.32
CA GLU A 151 -18.78 4.71 -18.07
C GLU A 151 -18.02 5.38 -16.91
N ALA A 152 -18.35 6.64 -16.61
CA ALA A 152 -17.70 7.43 -15.56
C ALA A 152 -18.04 7.00 -14.12
N LYS A 153 -18.97 6.05 -13.95
CA LYS A 153 -19.35 5.52 -12.64
C LYS A 153 -18.37 4.46 -12.19
N ASP A 154 -18.05 4.48 -10.90
CA ASP A 154 -17.23 3.44 -10.28
C ASP A 154 -17.89 2.07 -10.39
N VAL A 155 -17.11 1.07 -10.76
CA VAL A 155 -17.56 -0.31 -10.90
C VAL A 155 -16.83 -1.18 -9.89
N TRP A 156 -17.59 -1.91 -9.08
CA TRP A 156 -17.08 -2.98 -8.25
C TRP A 156 -17.16 -4.31 -9.02
N GLU A 157 -16.01 -4.91 -9.31
CA GLU A 157 -15.94 -6.26 -9.89
C GLU A 157 -15.44 -7.27 -8.84
N LYS A 158 -16.30 -8.24 -8.49
CA LYS A 158 -15.93 -9.39 -7.66
C LYS A 158 -15.43 -10.53 -8.55
N VAL A 159 -14.22 -11.01 -8.29
CA VAL A 159 -13.60 -12.11 -9.03
C VAL A 159 -13.36 -13.28 -8.10
N ASP A 160 -14.02 -14.39 -8.39
CA ASP A 160 -13.84 -15.65 -7.69
C ASP A 160 -12.81 -16.53 -8.42
N LEU A 161 -11.69 -16.80 -7.75
CA LEU A 161 -10.61 -17.63 -8.28
C LEU A 161 -10.68 -19.08 -7.77
N THR A 162 -11.68 -19.41 -6.95
CA THR A 162 -11.87 -20.77 -6.41
C THR A 162 -12.41 -21.74 -7.45
N GLY A 163 -13.06 -21.27 -8.51
CA GLY A 163 -13.66 -22.12 -9.55
C GLY A 163 -12.72 -22.61 -10.66
N ALA A 164 -11.45 -22.21 -10.68
CA ALA A 164 -10.50 -22.56 -11.76
C ALA A 164 -10.01 -24.03 -11.71
N HIS A 165 -10.84 -24.95 -11.20
CA HIS A 165 -10.39 -26.07 -10.38
C HIS A 165 -10.46 -27.46 -10.98
N GLN A 166 -10.50 -27.68 -12.31
CA GLN A 166 -10.64 -29.07 -12.80
C GLN A 166 -9.69 -29.61 -13.87
N GLU A 167 -8.78 -28.85 -14.50
CA GLU A 167 -8.01 -29.45 -15.63
C GLU A 167 -6.49 -29.33 -15.66
N ALA A 168 -5.81 -28.67 -14.71
CA ALA A 168 -4.36 -28.76 -14.71
C ALA A 168 -3.77 -28.50 -13.33
N GLY A 169 -2.94 -29.44 -12.85
CA GLY A 169 -2.28 -29.44 -11.54
C GLY A 169 -1.26 -28.31 -11.31
N TYR A 170 -1.67 -27.07 -11.53
CA TYR A 170 -0.90 -25.87 -11.20
C TYR A 170 -1.25 -25.40 -9.78
N MET A 171 -0.23 -25.07 -8.99
CA MET A 171 -0.40 -24.33 -7.73
C MET A 171 -0.98 -22.95 -8.06
N LEU A 172 -2.28 -22.75 -7.82
CA LEU A 172 -2.97 -21.49 -8.07
C LEU A 172 -3.64 -20.97 -6.79
N CYS A 173 -3.57 -19.65 -6.64
CA CYS A 173 -4.14 -18.87 -5.55
C CYS A 173 -5.67 -19.03 -5.46
N GLY A 174 -6.16 -19.87 -4.55
CA GLY A 174 -7.59 -19.97 -4.22
C GLY A 174 -8.04 -18.79 -3.37
N GLY A 175 -8.95 -17.97 -3.87
CA GLY A 175 -9.47 -16.82 -3.12
C GLY A 175 -10.46 -15.98 -3.91
N ILE A 176 -11.08 -15.03 -3.22
CA ILE A 176 -11.99 -14.04 -3.79
C ILE A 176 -11.32 -12.68 -3.70
N VAL A 177 -11.38 -11.92 -4.80
CA VAL A 177 -10.81 -10.57 -4.89
C VAL A 177 -11.91 -9.62 -5.34
N ASP A 178 -12.08 -8.52 -4.61
CA ASP A 178 -12.88 -7.39 -5.05
C ASP A 178 -11.97 -6.30 -5.61
N VAL A 179 -12.27 -5.85 -6.82
CA VAL A 179 -11.52 -4.82 -7.52
C VAL A 179 -12.45 -3.66 -7.83
N LEU A 180 -12.07 -2.47 -7.35
CA LEU A 180 -12.70 -1.21 -7.74
C LEU A 180 -12.09 -0.75 -9.07
N LEU A 181 -12.94 -0.37 -10.01
CA LEU A 181 -12.59 0.21 -11.30
C LEU A 181 -13.13 1.63 -11.35
N GLU A 182 -12.24 2.60 -11.50
CA GLU A 182 -12.55 4.03 -11.53
C GLU A 182 -12.16 4.56 -12.91
N TYR A 183 -13.11 5.13 -13.65
CA TYR A 183 -12.81 5.80 -14.93
C TYR A 183 -12.23 7.18 -14.66
N VAL A 184 -11.10 7.50 -15.30
CA VAL A 184 -10.40 8.77 -15.13
C VAL A 184 -10.22 9.41 -16.49
N ASP A 185 -10.79 10.61 -16.64
CA ASP A 185 -10.53 11.50 -17.78
C ASP A 185 -9.52 12.58 -17.36
N PRO A 186 -8.26 12.53 -17.83
CA PRO A 186 -7.24 13.50 -17.46
C PRO A 186 -7.56 14.93 -17.92
N GLU A 187 -8.44 15.11 -18.91
CA GLU A 187 -8.83 16.43 -19.43
C GLU A 187 -10.00 17.07 -18.66
N GLY A 188 -10.56 16.40 -17.64
CA GLY A 188 -11.47 17.02 -16.69
C GLY A 188 -12.91 17.21 -17.18
N LYS A 189 -13.56 16.14 -17.65
CA LYS A 189 -15.03 16.07 -17.71
C LYS A 189 -15.58 15.13 -16.64
N ASN A 190 -15.37 15.48 -15.37
CA ASN A 190 -16.22 14.94 -14.31
C ASN A 190 -17.56 15.69 -14.35
N GLU A 191 -18.48 15.25 -15.20
CA GLU A 191 -19.90 15.63 -15.06
C GLU A 191 -20.44 14.99 -13.78
N GLY A 192 -20.26 15.70 -12.66
CA GLY A 192 -20.64 15.22 -11.33
C GLY A 192 -20.74 16.30 -10.24
N GLU A 193 -20.70 17.58 -10.60
CA GLU A 193 -21.27 18.65 -9.75
C GLU A 193 -22.61 19.07 -10.35
N MET A 194 -23.64 19.08 -9.49
CA MET A 194 -25.06 19.40 -9.72
C MET A 194 -25.96 18.25 -10.18
N ALA A 195 -26.50 17.53 -9.20
CA ALA A 195 -27.95 17.39 -9.03
C ALA A 195 -28.28 17.26 -7.54
#